data_AF-A0A520PJJ7-F1
#
_entry.id   AF-A0A520PJJ7-F1
#
_cell.length_a   1.000
_cell.length_b   1.000
_cell.length_c   1.000
_cell.angle_alpha   90.00
_cell.angle_beta   90.00
_cell.angle_gamma   90.00
#
_symmetry.space_group_name_H-M   'P 1'
#
loop_
_entity.id
_entity.type
_entity.pdbx_description
1 polymer ?
#
loop_
_entity_poly.entity_id
_entity_poly.type
_entity_poly.pdbx_seq_one_letter_code
_entity_poly.pdbx_strand_id
1 'polypeptide(L)'
;MRAAVIVSLALLSACHPRVRRHENYRLPMSEQTVARIASGDGLVSYLRQADADPAVCAPREYGPYVVLPNQRELEDLVDGIGRGVRVEPWEACVQALLRVLPPSLGAHVVNRLLERYAERIAYSELERDGEILAQLDAIRRLYDERPAGTSPSPELIAEIEDRLRAAAPHTTHTGSQYHAALMSVLYLEHGLTPSGAPITEAALDRLVEESDEGSLVVYSRRLPDPTLREEARRRLVRVRIRLSEFTELRAQAAEVEARVLATGRNALQLEGPPALAQLDEPAFPVLGLVLRQDVSAQQATLLGYRAREEEAAPVPALDLRGLVRFRVPGFARPVSVCAPPEALDPSPCIDPAEMGLGIDFVTQGQDGRFHFAERVPIDTVLELARGGDSLALPILFRGGEVARTAWALRFRTDGALVFQPGYGAPGPRVEVSVDATGANVIVAASSGGAPRYAVVEPEALDAFRVLAAGGSGSPGQDGPAGAGGRDGESGRNASCPNTAATAGQAGGPGGNGGAGGPGGDGGPGGLLVVRGLCKPEDCAQMERTLEATMRAPGGAAGPGGRGGAGGAGGRG
;
A
#
# COMPACT_ATOMS: atom_id res chain seq x y z
N MET A 1 -60.94 -32.70 26.08
CA MET A 1 -59.54 -32.88 26.52
C MET A 1 -58.65 -32.14 25.53
N ARG A 2 -58.02 -31.06 25.99
CA ARG A 2 -57.06 -30.21 25.28
C ARG A 2 -55.82 -30.08 26.19
N ALA A 3 -54.69 -29.74 25.57
CA ALA A 3 -53.35 -29.45 26.11
C ALA A 3 -52.39 -30.64 26.08
N ALA A 4 -51.12 -30.52 25.69
CA ALA A 4 -50.35 -29.48 25.01
C ALA A 4 -49.01 -30.16 24.70
N VAL A 5 -48.49 -30.07 23.48
CA VAL A 5 -47.09 -30.39 23.20
C VAL A 5 -46.51 -29.24 22.40
N ILE A 6 -45.78 -28.40 23.13
CA ILE A 6 -44.86 -27.40 22.61
C ILE A 6 -43.72 -28.18 21.94
N VAL A 7 -43.66 -28.14 20.62
CA VAL A 7 -42.47 -28.59 19.87
C VAL A 7 -41.59 -27.36 19.65
N SER A 8 -40.40 -27.43 20.22
CA SER A 8 -39.37 -26.41 20.24
C SER A 8 -38.97 -25.94 18.84
N LEU A 9 -39.27 -24.68 18.54
CA LEU A 9 -38.50 -23.86 17.59
C LEU A 9 -37.15 -23.52 18.24
N ALA A 10 -36.09 -24.26 17.94
CA ALA A 10 -34.71 -23.82 18.14
C ALA A 10 -33.75 -24.73 17.37
N LEU A 11 -32.74 -24.13 16.72
CA LEU A 11 -31.60 -24.72 16.00
C LEU A 11 -31.70 -24.86 14.46
N LEU A 12 -32.25 -23.83 13.79
CA LEU A 12 -31.94 -23.49 12.38
C LEU A 12 -31.06 -22.24 12.28
N SER A 13 -30.14 -22.04 13.22
CA SER A 13 -29.28 -20.83 13.30
C SER A 13 -27.79 -21.15 13.24
N ALA A 14 -27.39 -22.10 12.40
CA ALA A 14 -25.99 -22.49 12.21
C ALA A 14 -25.60 -22.59 10.73
N CYS A 15 -25.89 -21.56 9.94
CA CYS A 15 -25.24 -21.25 8.65
C CYS A 15 -25.61 -19.79 8.28
N HIS A 16 -25.24 -18.84 9.13
CA HIS A 16 -25.03 -17.48 8.66
C HIS A 16 -23.51 -17.31 8.55
N PRO A 17 -22.96 -16.92 7.39
CA PRO A 17 -21.55 -16.56 7.32
C PRO A 17 -21.32 -15.51 8.41
N ARG A 18 -20.41 -15.82 9.35
CA ARG A 18 -20.00 -14.85 10.37
C ARG A 18 -19.69 -13.55 9.63
N VAL A 19 -20.44 -12.49 9.94
CA VAL A 19 -20.21 -11.16 9.39
C VAL A 19 -18.72 -10.84 9.58
N ARG A 20 -17.98 -10.81 8.46
CA ARG A 20 -16.53 -10.67 8.45
C ARG A 20 -16.19 -9.28 8.99
N ARG A 21 -15.54 -9.20 10.16
CA ARG A 21 -15.03 -7.93 10.67
C ARG A 21 -13.68 -7.67 9.99
N HIS A 22 -13.69 -6.74 9.05
CA HIS A 22 -12.48 -6.15 8.46
C HIS A 22 -11.95 -5.09 9.42
N GLU A 23 -10.66 -5.14 9.74
CA GLU A 23 -10.00 -4.05 10.47
C GLU A 23 -9.62 -2.94 9.49
N ASN A 24 -10.24 -1.77 9.62
CA ASN A 24 -9.85 -0.60 8.83
C ASN A 24 -8.58 0.00 9.43
N TYR A 25 -7.49 -0.03 8.67
CA TYR A 25 -6.24 0.60 9.08
C TYR A 25 -6.29 2.12 8.88
N ARG A 26 -5.48 2.86 9.65
CA ARG A 26 -5.33 4.31 9.44
C ARG A 26 -4.66 4.58 8.09
N LEU A 27 -5.26 5.48 7.33
CA LEU A 27 -4.78 5.99 6.05
C LEU A 27 -4.29 7.45 6.24
N PRO A 28 -3.38 7.96 5.39
CA PRO A 28 -2.75 7.25 4.28
C PRO A 28 -1.69 6.24 4.76
N MET A 29 -1.55 5.14 4.02
CA MET A 29 -0.63 4.04 4.31
C MET A 29 0.31 3.83 3.12
N SER A 30 1.61 3.75 3.40
CA SER A 30 2.65 3.47 2.41
C SER A 30 2.85 1.99 2.12
N GLU A 31 3.59 1.71 1.04
CA GLU A 31 4.05 0.37 0.66
C GLU A 31 4.82 -0.35 1.80
N GLN A 32 5.74 0.32 2.50
CA GLN A 32 6.49 -0.34 3.60
C GLN A 32 5.59 -0.61 4.79
N THR A 33 4.59 0.25 5.01
CA THR A 33 3.64 0.05 6.10
C THR A 33 2.75 -1.16 5.83
N VAL A 34 2.20 -1.30 4.62
CA VAL A 34 1.38 -2.46 4.27
C VAL A 34 2.21 -3.75 4.27
N ALA A 35 3.44 -3.71 3.75
CA ALA A 35 4.36 -4.86 3.77
C ALA A 35 4.71 -5.31 5.20
N ARG A 36 4.87 -4.37 6.13
CA ARG A 36 5.11 -4.67 7.56
C ARG A 36 3.88 -5.24 8.25
N ILE A 37 2.68 -4.77 7.89
CA ILE A 37 1.41 -5.32 8.39
C ILE A 37 1.21 -6.75 7.89
N ALA A 38 1.59 -7.02 6.63
CA ALA A 38 1.59 -8.34 6.01
C ALA A 38 0.24 -9.10 6.16
N SER A 39 -0.89 -8.44 5.89
CA SER A 39 -2.22 -9.05 5.99
C SER A 39 -3.13 -8.68 4.82
N GLY A 40 -4.09 -9.56 4.50
CA GLY A 40 -5.08 -9.34 3.45
C GLY A 40 -5.92 -8.08 3.67
N ASP A 41 -6.42 -7.88 4.90
CA ASP A 41 -7.20 -6.67 5.26
C ASP A 41 -6.35 -5.38 5.20
N GLY A 42 -5.07 -5.47 5.56
CA GLY A 42 -4.12 -4.37 5.42
C GLY A 42 -3.91 -3.99 3.95
N LEU A 43 -3.75 -4.99 3.09
CA LEU A 43 -3.60 -4.81 1.65
C LEU A 43 -4.89 -4.28 1.01
N VAL A 44 -6.06 -4.78 1.40
CA VAL A 44 -7.36 -4.25 0.97
C VAL A 44 -7.49 -2.78 1.34
N SER A 45 -7.10 -2.41 2.56
CA SER A 45 -7.14 -1.02 3.03
C SER A 45 -6.19 -0.14 2.22
N TYR A 46 -5.00 -0.65 1.90
CA TYR A 46 -4.00 0.04 1.10
C TYR A 46 -4.47 0.29 -0.34
N LEU A 47 -4.95 -0.75 -1.04
CA LEU A 47 -5.38 -0.69 -2.44
C LEU A 47 -6.63 0.17 -2.70
N ARG A 48 -7.37 0.52 -1.63
CA ARG A 48 -8.48 1.49 -1.72
C ARG A 48 -8.01 2.93 -1.90
N GLN A 49 -6.74 3.23 -1.60
CA GLN A 49 -6.17 4.56 -1.75
C GLN A 49 -5.99 4.92 -3.23
N ALA A 50 -5.93 6.22 -3.51
CA ALA A 50 -5.93 6.71 -4.87
C ALA A 50 -4.60 6.49 -5.63
N ASP A 51 -3.55 6.35 -4.85
CA ASP A 51 -2.12 6.35 -5.18
C ASP A 51 -1.47 5.00 -4.85
N ALA A 52 -2.26 4.00 -4.46
CA ALA A 52 -1.75 2.68 -4.12
C ALA A 52 -0.95 2.09 -5.29
N ASP A 53 0.33 1.83 -5.04
CA ASP A 53 1.15 1.05 -5.96
C ASP A 53 0.87 -0.46 -5.78
N PRO A 54 0.28 -1.13 -6.79
CA PRO A 54 0.05 -2.57 -6.74
C PRO A 54 1.33 -3.42 -6.71
N ALA A 55 2.51 -2.83 -6.96
CA ALA A 55 3.81 -3.50 -6.93
C ALA A 55 4.13 -4.19 -5.60
N VAL A 56 3.52 -3.74 -4.50
CA VAL A 56 3.64 -4.38 -3.17
C VAL A 56 3.22 -5.85 -3.15
N CYS A 57 2.48 -6.28 -4.17
CA CYS A 57 2.00 -7.65 -4.35
C CYS A 57 3.03 -8.55 -5.07
N ALA A 58 4.12 -7.98 -5.61
CA ALA A 58 5.19 -8.68 -6.30
C ALA A 58 6.50 -8.72 -5.47
N PRO A 59 6.91 -9.88 -4.91
CA PRO A 59 8.17 -10.02 -4.16
C PRO A 59 9.45 -9.86 -4.99
N ARG A 60 9.33 -9.79 -6.32
CA ARG A 60 10.47 -9.57 -7.24
C ARG A 60 10.59 -8.13 -7.71
N GLU A 61 9.61 -7.28 -7.40
CA GLU A 61 9.70 -5.85 -7.67
C GLU A 61 10.49 -5.18 -6.54
N TYR A 62 11.22 -4.11 -6.87
CA TYR A 62 12.05 -3.41 -5.89
C TYR A 62 11.16 -2.78 -4.82
N GLY A 63 11.56 -2.92 -3.55
CA GLY A 63 10.83 -2.33 -2.44
C GLY A 63 10.17 -3.35 -1.52
N PRO A 64 9.32 -2.88 -0.60
CA PRO A 64 8.68 -3.70 0.39
C PRO A 64 7.49 -4.46 -0.22
N TYR A 65 7.44 -5.78 -0.04
CA TYR A 65 6.33 -6.60 -0.54
C TYR A 65 5.53 -7.22 0.60
N VAL A 66 4.26 -7.47 0.33
CA VAL A 66 3.34 -8.14 1.25
C VAL A 66 3.49 -9.65 1.09
N VAL A 67 3.62 -10.35 2.22
CA VAL A 67 3.49 -11.81 2.26
C VAL A 67 2.08 -12.14 2.72
N LEU A 68 1.33 -12.87 1.90
CA LEU A 68 0.00 -13.38 2.25
C LEU A 68 0.14 -14.90 2.50
N PRO A 69 0.62 -15.33 3.69
CA PRO A 69 0.96 -16.73 3.95
C PRO A 69 -0.21 -17.72 3.94
N ASN A 70 -1.47 -17.28 4.02
CA ASN A 70 -2.62 -18.18 4.14
C ASN A 70 -3.77 -17.88 3.17
N GLN A 71 -4.63 -18.87 2.96
CA GLN A 71 -5.79 -18.79 2.06
C GLN A 71 -6.76 -17.66 2.45
N ARG A 72 -6.93 -17.41 3.75
CA ARG A 72 -7.85 -16.39 4.24
C ARG A 72 -7.43 -14.99 3.77
N GLU A 73 -6.14 -14.66 3.86
CA GLU A 73 -5.64 -13.36 3.41
C GLU A 73 -5.75 -13.17 1.89
N LEU A 74 -5.56 -14.25 1.12
CA LEU A 74 -5.76 -14.25 -0.34
C LEU A 74 -7.24 -14.11 -0.72
N GLU A 75 -8.15 -14.65 0.09
CA GLU A 75 -9.60 -14.46 -0.08
C GLU A 75 -10.02 -13.03 0.26
N ASP A 76 -9.51 -12.47 1.36
CA ASP A 76 -9.76 -11.07 1.73
C ASP A 76 -9.29 -10.12 0.62
N LEU A 77 -8.19 -10.48 -0.06
CA LEU A 77 -7.81 -9.88 -1.34
C LEU A 77 -8.96 -10.09 -2.35
N VAL A 78 -9.18 -11.24 -2.98
CA VAL A 78 -10.17 -11.36 -4.08
C VAL A 78 -11.57 -10.77 -3.75
N ASP A 79 -12.05 -10.90 -2.51
CA ASP A 79 -13.32 -10.31 -2.08
C ASP A 79 -13.30 -8.78 -1.90
N GLY A 80 -12.14 -8.15 -1.79
CA GLY A 80 -11.97 -6.70 -1.64
C GLY A 80 -12.24 -5.91 -2.93
N ILE A 81 -12.14 -6.53 -4.12
CA ILE A 81 -12.62 -5.96 -5.41
C ILE A 81 -14.08 -5.50 -5.28
N GLY A 82 -14.91 -6.27 -4.56
CA GLY A 82 -16.33 -5.96 -4.35
C GLY A 82 -16.62 -4.93 -3.27
N ARG A 83 -15.59 -4.38 -2.60
CA ARG A 83 -15.72 -3.52 -1.41
C ARG A 83 -15.08 -2.15 -1.58
N GLY A 84 -14.48 -1.84 -2.73
CA GLY A 84 -13.82 -0.58 -3.01
C GLY A 84 -13.84 -0.31 -4.51
N VAL A 85 -14.10 0.95 -4.88
CA VAL A 85 -14.48 1.34 -6.25
C VAL A 85 -13.30 1.32 -7.24
N ARG A 86 -12.05 1.36 -6.76
CA ARG A 86 -10.85 1.46 -7.61
C ARG A 86 -10.34 0.09 -8.00
N VAL A 87 -10.66 -0.35 -9.21
CA VAL A 87 -10.43 -1.74 -9.62
C VAL A 87 -9.06 -1.95 -10.25
N GLU A 88 -8.44 -0.91 -10.79
CA GLU A 88 -7.15 -1.01 -11.47
C GLU A 88 -5.98 -1.41 -10.55
N PRO A 89 -5.80 -0.82 -9.35
CA PRO A 89 -4.75 -1.26 -8.41
C PRO A 89 -4.96 -2.71 -7.96
N TRP A 90 -6.23 -3.08 -7.85
CA TRP A 90 -6.64 -4.43 -7.49
C TRP A 90 -6.27 -5.45 -8.55
N GLU A 91 -6.59 -5.17 -9.81
CA GLU A 91 -6.21 -6.02 -10.94
C GLU A 91 -4.70 -6.23 -11.00
N ALA A 92 -3.94 -5.14 -10.96
CA ALA A 92 -2.49 -5.20 -11.02
C ALA A 92 -1.89 -5.99 -9.84
N CYS A 93 -2.40 -5.80 -8.62
CA CYS A 93 -1.93 -6.52 -7.45
C CYS A 93 -2.21 -8.04 -7.55
N VAL A 94 -3.42 -8.43 -7.94
CA VAL A 94 -3.76 -9.85 -8.09
C VAL A 94 -2.93 -10.49 -9.20
N GLN A 95 -2.73 -9.80 -10.33
CA GLN A 95 -1.84 -10.29 -11.40
C GLN A 95 -0.40 -10.49 -10.90
N ALA A 96 0.14 -9.53 -10.16
CA ALA A 96 1.47 -9.61 -9.55
C ALA A 96 1.61 -10.83 -8.63
N LEU A 97 0.63 -11.04 -7.73
CA LEU A 97 0.61 -12.19 -6.82
C LEU A 97 0.55 -13.52 -7.56
N LEU A 98 -0.33 -13.65 -8.57
CA LEU A 98 -0.48 -14.90 -9.32
C LEU A 98 0.84 -15.36 -9.99
N ARG A 99 1.77 -14.45 -10.31
CA ARG A 99 3.06 -14.79 -10.91
C ARG A 99 4.06 -15.40 -9.92
N VAL A 100 3.89 -15.15 -8.63
CA VAL A 100 4.85 -15.53 -7.59
C VAL A 100 4.31 -16.57 -6.61
N LEU A 101 2.99 -16.71 -6.55
CA LEU A 101 2.34 -17.65 -5.65
C LEU A 101 2.67 -19.11 -6.04
N PRO A 102 2.82 -20.00 -5.04
CA PRO A 102 2.84 -21.44 -5.29
C PRO A 102 1.59 -21.89 -6.08
N PRO A 103 1.68 -22.90 -6.95
CA PRO A 103 0.56 -23.33 -7.80
C PRO A 103 -0.74 -23.62 -7.04
N SER A 104 -0.66 -24.19 -5.83
CA SER A 104 -1.83 -24.48 -4.99
C SER A 104 -2.55 -23.22 -4.50
N LEU A 105 -1.80 -22.19 -4.09
CA LEU A 105 -2.36 -20.90 -3.66
C LEU A 105 -2.86 -20.09 -4.86
N GLY A 106 -2.15 -20.14 -6.00
CA GLY A 106 -2.60 -19.53 -7.25
C GLY A 106 -3.93 -20.13 -7.74
N ALA A 107 -4.08 -21.46 -7.69
CA ALA A 107 -5.33 -22.13 -8.03
C ALA A 107 -6.49 -21.69 -7.12
N HIS A 108 -6.23 -21.50 -5.82
CA HIS A 108 -7.24 -20.99 -4.88
C HIS A 108 -7.76 -19.60 -5.26
N VAL A 109 -6.85 -18.68 -5.59
CA VAL A 109 -7.20 -17.32 -6.05
C VAL A 109 -8.01 -17.38 -7.34
N VAL A 110 -7.59 -18.18 -8.31
CA VAL A 110 -8.27 -18.31 -9.61
C VAL A 110 -9.63 -19.00 -9.48
N ASN A 111 -9.77 -20.00 -8.60
CA ASN A 111 -11.05 -20.60 -8.25
C ASN A 111 -12.02 -19.53 -7.75
N ARG A 112 -11.55 -18.69 -6.82
CA ARG A 112 -12.36 -17.62 -6.24
C ARG A 112 -12.76 -16.58 -7.28
N LEU A 113 -11.84 -16.20 -8.18
CA LEU A 113 -12.13 -15.29 -9.30
C LEU A 113 -13.21 -15.87 -10.22
N LEU A 114 -13.11 -17.17 -10.59
CA LEU A 114 -14.09 -17.83 -11.45
C LEU A 114 -15.48 -17.88 -10.82
N GLU A 115 -15.56 -18.22 -9.54
CA GLU A 115 -16.82 -18.19 -8.78
C GLU A 115 -17.46 -16.82 -8.82
N ARG A 116 -16.68 -15.76 -8.52
CA ARG A 116 -17.16 -14.37 -8.53
C ARG A 116 -17.57 -13.92 -9.93
N TYR A 117 -16.84 -14.32 -10.96
CA TYR A 117 -17.20 -14.01 -12.34
C TYR A 117 -18.58 -14.56 -12.67
N ALA A 118 -18.79 -15.85 -12.46
CA ALA A 118 -20.06 -16.50 -12.74
C ALA A 118 -21.22 -16.00 -11.85
N GLU A 119 -20.96 -15.65 -10.58
CA GLU A 119 -21.95 -15.02 -9.69
C GLU A 119 -22.41 -13.66 -10.24
N ARG A 120 -21.48 -12.81 -10.69
CA ARG A 120 -21.77 -11.46 -11.18
C ARG A 120 -22.47 -11.44 -12.53
N ILE A 121 -22.18 -12.40 -13.42
CA ILE A 121 -22.89 -12.57 -14.70
C ILE A 121 -24.40 -12.75 -14.48
N ALA A 122 -24.78 -13.48 -13.42
CA ALA A 122 -26.17 -13.76 -13.07
C ALA A 122 -26.87 -12.64 -12.29
N TYR A 123 -26.20 -11.49 -12.07
CA TYR A 123 -26.78 -10.38 -11.31
C TYR A 123 -27.92 -9.70 -12.09
N SER A 124 -29.12 -9.67 -11.50
CA SER A 124 -30.34 -9.23 -12.19
C SER A 124 -30.36 -7.75 -12.58
N GLU A 125 -29.61 -6.91 -11.86
CA GLU A 125 -29.56 -5.45 -12.11
C GLU A 125 -28.25 -5.00 -12.77
N LEU A 126 -27.49 -5.93 -13.36
CA LEU A 126 -26.16 -5.69 -13.92
C LEU A 126 -26.10 -4.47 -14.86
N GLU A 127 -27.12 -4.26 -15.69
CA GLU A 127 -27.13 -3.15 -16.67
C GLU A 127 -27.32 -1.77 -16.04
N ARG A 128 -27.81 -1.71 -14.80
CA ARG A 128 -28.09 -0.46 -14.08
C ARG A 128 -27.03 -0.12 -13.05
N ASP A 129 -26.15 -1.07 -12.75
CA ASP A 129 -25.12 -0.92 -11.73
C ASP A 129 -23.73 -0.81 -12.39
N GLY A 130 -23.32 0.43 -12.65
CA GLY A 130 -22.02 0.73 -13.25
C GLY A 130 -20.83 0.28 -12.39
N GLU A 131 -20.98 0.21 -11.07
CA GLU A 131 -19.92 -0.25 -10.17
C GLU A 131 -19.74 -1.77 -10.30
N ILE A 132 -20.84 -2.52 -10.34
CA ILE A 132 -20.78 -3.97 -10.56
C ILE A 132 -20.30 -4.32 -11.96
N LEU A 133 -20.64 -3.53 -12.98
CA LEU A 133 -20.08 -3.69 -14.32
C LEU A 133 -18.57 -3.50 -14.32
N ALA A 134 -18.05 -2.45 -13.68
CA ALA A 134 -16.61 -2.22 -13.58
C ALA A 134 -15.89 -3.36 -12.84
N GLN A 135 -16.49 -3.88 -11.76
CA GLN A 135 -15.97 -5.06 -11.05
C GLN A 135 -15.96 -6.31 -11.92
N LEU A 136 -17.03 -6.54 -12.71
CA LEU A 136 -17.15 -7.68 -13.60
C LEU A 136 -16.10 -7.63 -14.71
N ASP A 137 -15.91 -6.46 -15.31
CA ASP A 137 -14.87 -6.21 -16.31
C ASP A 137 -13.46 -6.49 -15.77
N ALA A 138 -13.20 -6.08 -14.54
CA ALA A 138 -11.94 -6.34 -13.87
C ALA A 138 -11.69 -7.83 -13.59
N ILE A 139 -12.71 -8.51 -13.06
CA ILE A 139 -12.64 -9.96 -12.81
C ILE A 139 -12.40 -10.70 -14.12
N ARG A 140 -13.07 -10.30 -15.21
CA ARG A 140 -12.83 -10.85 -16.54
C ARG A 140 -11.37 -10.66 -16.97
N ARG A 141 -10.84 -9.44 -16.93
CA ARG A 141 -9.43 -9.17 -17.30
C ARG A 141 -8.47 -10.00 -16.46
N LEU A 142 -8.65 -10.02 -15.14
CA LEU A 142 -7.83 -10.84 -14.24
C LEU A 142 -7.85 -12.31 -14.60
N TYR A 143 -9.05 -12.84 -14.89
CA TYR A 143 -9.21 -14.22 -15.28
C TYR A 143 -8.52 -14.47 -16.62
N ASP A 144 -8.87 -13.73 -17.67
CA ASP A 144 -8.39 -13.93 -19.04
C ASP A 144 -6.86 -13.74 -19.16
N GLU A 145 -6.29 -12.80 -18.40
CA GLU A 145 -4.86 -12.46 -18.43
C GLU A 145 -3.99 -13.23 -17.42
N ARG A 146 -4.59 -14.13 -16.63
CA ARG A 146 -3.86 -14.88 -15.60
C ARG A 146 -2.62 -15.63 -16.15
N PRO A 147 -1.56 -15.79 -15.34
CA PRO A 147 -0.36 -16.53 -15.76
C PRO A 147 -0.66 -17.94 -16.29
N ALA A 148 0.12 -18.36 -17.29
CA ALA A 148 0.05 -19.71 -17.82
C ALA A 148 0.37 -20.74 -16.72
N GLY A 149 -0.37 -21.84 -16.66
CA GLY A 149 -0.24 -22.86 -15.62
C GLY A 149 -1.00 -22.57 -14.33
N THR A 150 -1.58 -21.37 -14.15
CA THR A 150 -2.57 -21.10 -13.10
C THR A 150 -3.97 -21.30 -13.68
N SER A 151 -4.59 -22.43 -13.35
CA SER A 151 -5.94 -22.77 -13.80
C SER A 151 -6.82 -23.17 -12.61
N PRO A 152 -8.14 -22.94 -12.71
CA PRO A 152 -9.06 -23.46 -11.71
C PRO A 152 -9.05 -25.00 -11.70
N SER A 153 -9.56 -25.60 -10.62
CA SER A 153 -9.67 -27.05 -10.56
C SER A 153 -10.67 -27.57 -11.61
N PRO A 154 -10.43 -28.74 -12.24
CA PRO A 154 -11.35 -29.30 -13.23
C PRO A 154 -12.76 -29.51 -12.69
N GLU A 155 -12.89 -29.87 -11.41
CA GLU A 155 -14.18 -30.06 -10.75
C GLU A 155 -14.97 -28.74 -10.67
N LEU A 156 -14.29 -27.63 -10.36
CA LEU A 156 -14.93 -26.32 -10.30
C LEU A 156 -15.30 -25.82 -11.70
N ILE A 157 -14.46 -26.06 -12.70
CA ILE A 157 -14.79 -25.70 -14.09
C ILE A 157 -16.09 -26.39 -14.51
N ALA A 158 -16.21 -27.70 -14.30
CA ALA A 158 -17.42 -28.44 -14.64
C ALA A 158 -18.66 -27.92 -13.89
N GLU A 159 -18.54 -27.63 -12.59
CA GLU A 159 -19.62 -27.04 -11.80
C GLU A 159 -20.05 -25.67 -12.34
N ILE A 160 -19.09 -24.81 -12.69
CA ILE A 160 -19.34 -23.46 -13.18
C ILE A 160 -19.95 -23.50 -14.58
N GLU A 161 -19.51 -24.39 -15.46
CA GLU A 161 -20.11 -24.60 -16.78
C GLU A 161 -21.58 -25.01 -16.68
N ASP A 162 -21.90 -25.96 -15.80
CA ASP A 162 -23.27 -26.39 -15.56
C ASP A 162 -24.13 -25.26 -14.98
N ARG A 163 -23.57 -24.48 -14.04
CA ARG A 163 -24.24 -23.32 -13.45
C ARG A 163 -24.50 -22.21 -14.47
N LEU A 164 -23.53 -21.90 -15.32
CA LEU A 164 -23.66 -20.89 -16.38
C LEU A 164 -24.71 -21.32 -17.41
N ARG A 165 -24.69 -22.59 -17.83
CA ARG A 165 -25.68 -23.15 -18.76
C ARG A 165 -27.09 -23.09 -18.19
N ALA A 166 -27.26 -23.36 -16.89
CA ALA A 166 -28.54 -23.24 -16.20
C ALA A 166 -29.00 -21.78 -16.05
N ALA A 167 -28.07 -20.84 -15.86
CA ALA A 167 -28.37 -19.41 -15.69
C ALA A 167 -28.63 -18.68 -17.02
N ALA A 168 -28.14 -19.19 -18.15
CA ALA A 168 -28.19 -18.52 -19.46
C ALA A 168 -29.58 -17.94 -19.84
N PRO A 169 -30.72 -18.65 -19.65
CA PRO A 169 -32.06 -18.11 -19.97
C PRO A 169 -32.48 -16.90 -19.13
N HIS A 170 -31.80 -16.66 -18.02
CA HIS A 170 -32.13 -15.62 -17.03
C HIS A 170 -31.10 -14.48 -17.00
N THR A 171 -30.10 -14.49 -17.90
CA THR A 171 -29.11 -13.42 -18.01
C THR A 171 -29.68 -12.18 -18.70
N THR A 172 -29.23 -11.00 -18.29
CA THR A 172 -29.50 -9.74 -19.00
C THR A 172 -28.80 -9.73 -20.37
N HIS A 173 -29.07 -8.73 -21.23
CA HIS A 173 -28.37 -8.63 -22.51
C HIS A 173 -26.86 -8.51 -22.28
N THR A 174 -26.46 -7.64 -21.36
CA THR A 174 -25.04 -7.50 -20.97
C THR A 174 -24.49 -8.78 -20.34
N GLY A 175 -25.23 -9.42 -19.43
CA GLY A 175 -24.84 -10.68 -18.81
C GLY A 175 -24.60 -11.79 -19.84
N SER A 176 -25.40 -11.85 -20.91
CA SER A 176 -25.23 -12.84 -21.99
C SER A 176 -23.92 -12.68 -22.77
N GLN A 177 -23.43 -11.44 -22.92
CA GLN A 177 -22.14 -11.17 -23.57
C GLN A 177 -20.98 -11.66 -22.71
N TYR A 178 -21.00 -11.38 -21.40
CA TYR A 178 -19.99 -11.90 -20.47
C TYR A 178 -20.05 -13.42 -20.32
N HIS A 179 -21.24 -14.00 -20.32
CA HIS A 179 -21.42 -15.45 -20.36
C HIS A 179 -20.73 -16.07 -21.58
N ALA A 180 -20.98 -15.53 -22.79
CA ALA A 180 -20.35 -16.02 -24.01
C ALA A 180 -18.82 -15.86 -23.99
N ALA A 181 -18.31 -14.76 -23.45
CA ALA A 181 -16.88 -14.51 -23.30
C ALA A 181 -16.24 -15.54 -22.34
N LEU A 182 -16.81 -15.75 -21.15
CA LEU A 182 -16.29 -16.71 -20.17
C LEU A 182 -16.32 -18.14 -20.73
N MET A 183 -17.43 -18.56 -21.33
CA MET A 183 -17.50 -19.89 -21.96
C MET A 183 -16.44 -20.07 -23.05
N SER A 184 -16.19 -19.04 -23.87
CA SER A 184 -15.17 -19.11 -24.93
C SER A 184 -13.77 -19.33 -24.35
N VAL A 185 -13.44 -18.71 -23.22
CA VAL A 185 -12.16 -18.93 -22.52
C VAL A 185 -12.08 -20.34 -21.94
N LEU A 186 -13.15 -20.86 -21.34
CA LEU A 186 -13.17 -22.23 -20.82
C LEU A 186 -12.96 -23.27 -21.94
N TYR A 187 -13.64 -23.12 -23.09
CA TYR A 187 -13.41 -23.99 -24.25
C TYR A 187 -11.98 -23.87 -24.79
N LEU A 188 -11.45 -22.66 -24.87
CA LEU A 188 -10.08 -22.39 -25.34
C LEU A 188 -9.04 -23.13 -24.49
N GLU A 189 -9.23 -23.22 -23.17
CA GLU A 189 -8.34 -23.96 -22.28
C GLU A 189 -8.38 -25.47 -22.50
N HIS A 190 -9.48 -25.99 -23.05
CA HIS A 190 -9.58 -27.36 -23.54
C HIS A 190 -9.02 -27.52 -24.97
N GLY A 191 -8.51 -26.46 -25.60
CA GLY A 191 -8.04 -26.46 -26.98
C GLY A 191 -9.19 -26.48 -28.01
N LEU A 192 -10.38 -26.04 -27.59
CA LEU A 192 -11.60 -26.11 -28.37
C LEU A 192 -12.14 -24.72 -28.71
N THR A 193 -12.83 -24.60 -29.84
CA THR A 193 -13.67 -23.46 -30.17
C THR A 193 -14.98 -23.52 -29.36
N PRO A 194 -15.76 -22.42 -29.30
CA PRO A 194 -17.08 -22.43 -28.68
C PRO A 194 -18.06 -23.47 -29.28
N SER A 195 -17.78 -23.95 -30.50
CA SER A 195 -18.55 -25.03 -31.15
C SER A 195 -18.06 -26.44 -30.81
N GLY A 196 -17.04 -26.57 -29.95
CA GLY A 196 -16.43 -27.85 -29.56
C GLY A 196 -15.44 -28.42 -30.58
N ALA A 197 -15.00 -27.66 -31.59
CA ALA A 197 -14.02 -28.13 -32.57
C ALA A 197 -12.59 -27.79 -32.12
N PRO A 198 -11.56 -28.59 -32.45
CA PRO A 198 -10.18 -28.25 -32.13
C PRO A 198 -9.71 -26.94 -32.75
N ILE A 199 -8.90 -26.15 -32.02
CA ILE A 199 -8.29 -24.94 -32.55
C ILE A 199 -7.14 -25.30 -33.49
N THR A 200 -7.09 -24.65 -34.65
CA THR A 200 -6.10 -24.89 -35.72
C THR A 200 -5.41 -23.59 -36.12
N GLU A 201 -4.30 -23.68 -36.85
CA GLU A 201 -3.64 -22.49 -37.43
C GLU A 201 -4.58 -21.67 -38.32
N ALA A 202 -5.45 -22.33 -39.09
CA ALA A 202 -6.46 -21.66 -39.90
C ALA A 202 -7.49 -20.87 -39.06
N ALA A 203 -7.73 -21.28 -37.81
CA ALA A 203 -8.53 -20.48 -36.89
C ALA A 203 -7.79 -19.21 -36.44
N LEU A 204 -6.48 -19.30 -36.21
CA LEU A 204 -5.65 -18.13 -35.88
C LEU A 204 -5.53 -17.17 -37.06
N ASP A 205 -5.42 -17.68 -38.28
CA ASP A 205 -5.34 -16.86 -39.50
C ASP A 205 -6.62 -16.02 -39.70
N ARG A 206 -7.80 -16.59 -39.40
CA ARG A 206 -9.06 -15.83 -39.42
C ARG A 206 -9.06 -14.65 -38.44
N LEU A 207 -8.51 -14.82 -37.24
CA LEU A 207 -8.38 -13.71 -36.28
C LEU A 207 -7.48 -12.60 -36.83
N VAL A 208 -6.45 -12.94 -37.61
CA VAL A 208 -5.60 -11.95 -38.30
C VAL A 208 -6.37 -11.22 -39.40
N GLU A 209 -7.19 -11.94 -40.18
CA GLU A 209 -8.04 -11.33 -41.22
C GLU A 209 -9.04 -10.34 -40.61
N GLU A 210 -9.65 -10.71 -39.48
CA GLU A 210 -10.61 -9.90 -38.73
C GLU A 210 -9.95 -8.78 -37.91
N SER A 211 -8.62 -8.80 -37.76
CA SER A 211 -7.87 -7.92 -36.84
C SER A 211 -8.32 -8.04 -35.38
N ASP A 212 -8.74 -9.23 -34.96
CA ASP A 212 -9.17 -9.51 -33.59
C ASP A 212 -7.94 -9.68 -32.67
N GLU A 213 -7.37 -8.54 -32.29
CA GLU A 213 -6.24 -8.47 -31.37
C GLU A 213 -6.59 -9.06 -29.99
N GLY A 214 -7.80 -8.80 -29.50
CA GLY A 214 -8.24 -9.24 -28.17
C GLY A 214 -8.21 -10.77 -28.04
N SER A 215 -8.78 -11.48 -29.02
CA SER A 215 -8.72 -12.93 -29.05
C SER A 215 -7.29 -13.44 -29.20
N LEU A 216 -6.46 -12.84 -30.07
CA LEU A 216 -5.07 -13.24 -30.24
C LEU A 216 -4.25 -13.10 -28.95
N VAL A 217 -4.50 -12.06 -28.13
CA VAL A 217 -3.88 -11.91 -26.80
C VAL A 217 -4.23 -13.10 -25.92
N VAL A 218 -5.51 -13.47 -25.80
CA VAL A 218 -5.94 -14.60 -24.96
C VAL A 218 -5.37 -15.93 -25.49
N TYR A 219 -5.43 -16.17 -26.80
CA TYR A 219 -4.95 -17.41 -27.43
C TYR A 219 -3.44 -17.60 -27.25
N SER A 220 -2.67 -16.52 -27.38
CA SER A 220 -1.22 -16.52 -27.18
C SER A 220 -0.79 -16.93 -25.76
N ARG A 221 -1.70 -16.81 -24.78
CA ARG A 221 -1.46 -17.10 -23.37
C ARG A 221 -2.05 -18.44 -22.94
N ARG A 222 -3.25 -18.77 -23.43
CA ARG A 222 -4.12 -19.80 -22.83
C ARG A 222 -4.22 -21.12 -23.58
N LEU A 223 -3.82 -21.18 -24.84
CA LEU A 223 -3.88 -22.44 -25.59
C LEU A 223 -3.04 -23.53 -24.90
N PRO A 224 -3.57 -24.77 -24.75
CA PRO A 224 -2.83 -25.85 -24.11
C PRO A 224 -1.62 -26.30 -24.95
N ASP A 225 -1.72 -26.23 -26.28
CA ASP A 225 -0.61 -26.54 -27.18
C ASP A 225 0.41 -25.37 -27.23
N PRO A 226 1.67 -25.58 -26.78
CA PRO A 226 2.70 -24.55 -26.82
C PRO A 226 3.05 -24.08 -28.24
N THR A 227 2.91 -24.94 -29.25
CA THR A 227 3.18 -24.60 -30.66
C THR A 227 2.14 -23.61 -31.17
N LEU A 228 0.85 -23.90 -30.93
CA LEU A 228 -0.22 -22.98 -31.31
C LEU A 228 -0.18 -21.67 -30.52
N ARG A 229 0.30 -21.68 -29.27
CA ARG A 229 0.55 -20.44 -28.51
C ARG A 229 1.59 -19.57 -29.19
N GLU A 230 2.71 -20.13 -29.61
CA GLU A 230 3.76 -19.37 -30.30
C GLU A 230 3.27 -18.82 -31.64
N GLU A 231 2.49 -19.62 -32.38
CA GLU A 231 1.87 -19.19 -33.63
C GLU A 231 0.82 -18.06 -33.42
N ALA A 232 0.11 -18.06 -32.29
CA ALA A 232 -0.76 -16.95 -31.91
C ALA A 232 0.03 -15.69 -31.52
N ARG A 233 1.16 -15.82 -30.80
CA ARG A 233 2.08 -14.70 -30.48
C ARG A 233 2.60 -14.03 -31.75
N ARG A 234 3.04 -14.82 -32.72
CA ARG A 234 3.49 -14.34 -34.03
C ARG A 234 2.42 -13.54 -34.75
N ARG A 235 1.19 -14.05 -34.78
CA ARG A 235 0.03 -13.41 -35.43
C ARG A 235 -0.40 -12.12 -34.73
N LEU A 236 -0.35 -12.08 -33.41
CA LEU A 236 -0.56 -10.87 -32.62
C LEU A 236 0.42 -9.76 -33.03
N VAL A 237 1.72 -10.07 -33.11
CA VAL A 237 2.75 -9.11 -33.54
C VAL A 237 2.47 -8.61 -34.96
N ARG A 238 2.08 -9.48 -35.89
CA ARG A 238 1.75 -9.11 -37.27
C ARG A 238 0.55 -8.15 -37.35
N VAL A 239 -0.52 -8.43 -36.61
CA VAL A 239 -1.69 -7.54 -36.53
C VAL A 239 -1.28 -6.16 -36.02
N ARG A 240 -0.47 -6.10 -34.96
CA ARG A 240 0.01 -4.83 -34.40
C ARG A 240 0.94 -4.06 -35.32
N ILE A 241 1.84 -4.75 -36.03
CA ILE A 241 2.67 -4.12 -37.06
C ILE A 241 1.79 -3.50 -38.15
N ARG A 242 0.78 -4.23 -38.63
CA ARG A 242 -0.15 -3.74 -39.64
C ARG A 242 -0.94 -2.51 -39.17
N LEU A 243 -1.37 -2.49 -37.90
CA LEU A 243 -2.11 -1.39 -37.29
C LEU A 243 -1.23 -0.23 -36.80
N SER A 244 0.09 -0.41 -36.73
CA SER A 244 1.01 0.60 -36.23
C SER A 244 0.93 1.89 -37.03
N GLU A 245 1.08 3.04 -36.38
CA GLU A 245 1.14 4.33 -37.05
C GLU A 245 2.51 4.63 -37.70
N PHE A 246 3.56 3.90 -37.31
CA PHE A 246 4.92 4.10 -37.81
C PHE A 246 5.11 3.46 -39.18
N THR A 247 5.28 4.29 -40.21
CA THR A 247 5.51 3.84 -41.60
C THR A 247 6.79 3.02 -41.75
N GLU A 248 7.83 3.40 -41.02
CA GLU A 248 9.17 2.83 -41.02
C GLU A 248 9.14 1.41 -40.44
N LEU A 249 8.32 1.21 -39.40
CA LEU A 249 8.06 -0.10 -38.81
C LEU A 249 7.36 -1.02 -39.81
N ARG A 250 6.33 -0.53 -40.52
CA ARG A 250 5.64 -1.31 -41.56
C ARG A 250 6.57 -1.66 -42.73
N ALA A 251 7.52 -0.79 -43.06
CA ALA A 251 8.52 -1.05 -44.10
C ALA A 251 9.53 -2.14 -43.70
N GLN A 252 9.78 -2.34 -42.40
CA GLN A 252 10.73 -3.31 -41.85
C GLN A 252 10.03 -4.45 -41.08
N ALA A 253 8.78 -4.78 -41.47
CA ALA A 253 7.91 -5.66 -40.70
C ALA A 253 8.54 -6.99 -40.28
N ALA A 254 9.28 -7.66 -41.17
CA ALA A 254 9.90 -8.96 -40.87
C ALA A 254 11.00 -8.88 -39.80
N GLU A 255 11.81 -7.81 -39.83
CA GLU A 255 12.88 -7.60 -38.84
C GLU A 255 12.28 -7.22 -37.48
N VAL A 256 11.26 -6.37 -37.48
CA VAL A 256 10.53 -5.98 -36.26
C VAL A 256 9.82 -7.20 -35.65
N GLU A 257 9.16 -8.04 -36.46
CA GLU A 257 8.53 -9.29 -35.99
C GLU A 257 9.56 -10.18 -35.27
N ALA A 258 10.71 -10.42 -35.91
CA ALA A 258 11.76 -11.26 -35.33
C ALA A 258 12.32 -10.67 -34.01
N ARG A 259 12.55 -9.36 -33.97
CA ARG A 259 13.08 -8.66 -32.79
C ARG A 259 12.11 -8.68 -31.61
N VAL A 260 10.83 -8.42 -31.86
CA VAL A 260 9.77 -8.41 -30.84
C VAL A 260 9.51 -9.82 -30.32
N LEU A 261 9.54 -10.85 -31.17
CA LEU A 261 9.41 -12.23 -30.69
C LEU A 261 10.61 -12.66 -29.84
N ALA A 262 11.82 -12.21 -30.18
CA ALA A 262 13.04 -12.56 -29.46
C ALA A 262 13.19 -11.83 -28.10
N THR A 263 12.82 -10.55 -28.05
CA THR A 263 13.09 -9.68 -26.88
C THR A 263 11.84 -9.16 -26.18
N GLY A 264 10.66 -9.37 -26.77
CA GLY A 264 9.38 -8.81 -26.32
C GLY A 264 9.17 -7.34 -26.68
N ARG A 265 10.20 -6.64 -27.20
CA ARG A 265 10.20 -5.18 -27.42
C ARG A 265 10.83 -4.82 -28.77
N ASN A 266 10.57 -3.61 -29.25
CA ASN A 266 11.29 -3.00 -30.37
C ASN A 266 12.16 -1.83 -29.88
N ALA A 267 13.08 -2.14 -28.95
CA ALA A 267 14.00 -1.15 -28.38
C ALA A 267 15.01 -0.66 -29.43
N LEU A 268 15.15 0.66 -29.52
CA LEU A 268 16.09 1.33 -30.43
C LEU A 268 17.48 1.40 -29.79
N GLN A 269 18.51 1.09 -30.58
CA GLN A 269 19.90 1.33 -30.19
C GLN A 269 20.31 2.71 -30.68
N LEU A 270 20.47 3.65 -29.76
CA LEU A 270 20.85 5.03 -30.08
C LEU A 270 22.35 5.26 -29.87
N GLU A 271 22.99 5.94 -30.83
CA GLU A 271 24.39 6.36 -30.75
C GLU A 271 24.60 7.55 -29.80
N GLY A 272 23.60 8.43 -29.69
CA GLY A 272 23.64 9.65 -28.86
C GLY A 272 22.33 9.91 -28.12
N PRO A 273 22.26 10.96 -27.29
CA PRO A 273 21.08 11.26 -26.52
C PRO A 273 19.90 11.64 -27.42
N PRO A 274 18.70 11.10 -27.17
CA PRO A 274 17.51 11.49 -27.91
C PRO A 274 17.09 12.93 -27.56
N ALA A 275 16.52 13.65 -28.52
CA ALA A 275 16.03 15.00 -28.28
C ALA A 275 14.61 14.96 -27.73
N LEU A 276 14.30 15.75 -26.69
CA LEU A 276 12.94 15.86 -26.16
C LEU A 276 11.98 16.37 -27.25
N ALA A 277 10.90 15.63 -27.50
CA ALA A 277 9.81 16.06 -28.36
C ALA A 277 8.65 16.65 -27.56
N GLN A 278 8.28 15.97 -26.46
CA GLN A 278 7.16 16.34 -25.61
C GLN A 278 7.38 15.81 -24.20
N LEU A 279 7.01 16.63 -23.22
CA LEU A 279 6.86 16.28 -21.82
C LEU A 279 5.43 16.64 -21.40
N ASP A 280 4.61 15.64 -21.09
CA ASP A 280 3.21 15.82 -20.73
C ASP A 280 3.07 16.02 -19.21
N GLU A 281 3.51 17.18 -18.72
CA GLU A 281 3.46 17.52 -17.29
C GLU A 281 2.07 17.34 -16.66
N PRO A 282 0.95 17.74 -17.32
CA PRO A 282 -0.39 17.48 -16.79
C PRO A 282 -0.74 16.00 -16.62
N ALA A 283 -0.06 15.08 -17.31
CA ALA A 283 -0.30 13.64 -17.16
C ALA A 283 0.42 13.03 -15.94
N PHE A 284 1.32 13.76 -15.27
CA PHE A 284 2.03 13.24 -14.11
C PHE A 284 1.07 12.94 -12.94
N PRO A 285 1.20 11.78 -12.27
CA PRO A 285 0.33 11.43 -11.14
C PRO A 285 0.57 12.33 -9.92
N VAL A 286 1.73 12.98 -9.84
CA VAL A 286 2.16 13.88 -8.76
C VAL A 286 2.72 15.16 -9.37
N LEU A 287 2.34 16.30 -8.79
CA LEU A 287 2.84 17.63 -9.17
C LEU A 287 3.47 18.39 -7.98
N GLY A 288 3.40 17.83 -6.78
CA GLY A 288 4.04 18.36 -5.60
C GLY A 288 4.29 17.29 -4.52
N LEU A 289 5.22 17.58 -3.62
CA LEU A 289 5.57 16.74 -2.48
C LEU A 289 5.35 17.48 -1.16
N VAL A 290 4.86 16.75 -0.16
CA VAL A 290 4.84 17.14 1.26
C VAL A 290 5.85 16.28 2.00
N LEU A 291 6.82 16.93 2.65
CA LEU A 291 7.77 16.30 3.54
C LEU A 291 7.25 16.40 4.97
N ARG A 292 6.58 15.33 5.44
CA ARG A 292 6.08 15.24 6.81
C ARG A 292 7.18 14.72 7.72
N GLN A 293 7.82 15.65 8.42
CA GLN A 293 8.97 15.42 9.29
C GLN A 293 8.54 14.83 10.63
N ASP A 294 9.18 13.73 11.01
CA ASP A 294 9.30 13.29 12.39
C ASP A 294 10.55 13.93 12.98
N VAL A 295 10.34 15.06 13.65
CA VAL A 295 11.44 15.87 14.21
C VAL A 295 12.13 15.16 15.38
N SER A 296 11.51 14.13 15.96
CA SER A 296 12.11 13.32 17.02
C SER A 296 13.04 12.25 16.45
N ALA A 297 12.61 11.57 15.39
CA ALA A 297 13.37 10.52 14.70
C ALA A 297 14.38 11.08 13.68
N GLN A 298 14.33 12.39 13.38
CA GLN A 298 15.18 13.05 12.38
C GLN A 298 15.05 12.44 10.98
N GLN A 299 13.81 12.23 10.57
CA GLN A 299 13.41 11.69 9.26
C GLN A 299 12.16 12.41 8.75
N ALA A 300 11.85 12.30 7.46
CA ALA A 300 10.58 12.75 6.90
C ALA A 300 9.94 11.68 6.04
N THR A 301 8.61 11.58 6.10
CA THR A 301 7.81 10.79 5.16
C THR A 301 7.53 11.64 3.92
N LEU A 302 7.78 11.09 2.73
CA LEU A 302 7.43 11.71 1.45
C LEU A 302 5.99 11.38 1.08
N LEU A 303 5.19 12.41 0.84
CA LEU A 303 3.81 12.28 0.36
C LEU A 303 3.67 13.10 -0.93
N GLY A 304 3.09 12.52 -1.98
CA GLY A 304 2.79 13.20 -3.24
C GLY A 304 1.36 13.74 -3.26
N TYR A 305 1.17 14.87 -3.94
CA TYR A 305 -0.14 15.39 -4.28
C TYR A 305 -0.15 15.90 -5.72
N ARG A 306 -1.35 15.90 -6.32
CA ARG A 306 -1.56 16.40 -7.69
C ARG A 306 -2.22 17.77 -7.71
N ALA A 307 -3.36 17.91 -7.02
CA ALA A 307 -4.16 19.13 -7.02
C ALA A 307 -4.12 19.88 -5.69
N ARG A 308 -4.22 19.15 -4.58
CA ARG A 308 -4.39 19.70 -3.22
C ARG A 308 -3.52 18.98 -2.21
N GLU A 309 -2.93 19.74 -1.30
CA GLU A 309 -2.04 19.21 -0.27
C GLU A 309 -2.78 18.28 0.71
N GLU A 310 -4.05 18.55 0.99
CA GLU A 310 -4.88 17.76 1.90
C GLU A 310 -5.15 16.34 1.38
N GLU A 311 -4.96 16.13 0.08
CA GLU A 311 -5.08 14.84 -0.60
C GLU A 311 -3.72 14.12 -0.67
N ALA A 312 -2.68 14.64 -0.01
CA ALA A 312 -1.36 14.07 -0.03
C ALA A 312 -1.35 12.63 0.52
N ALA A 313 -0.77 11.75 -0.27
CA ALA A 313 -0.68 10.32 0.00
C ALA A 313 0.72 9.82 -0.43
N PRO A 314 1.14 8.59 -0.12
CA PRO A 314 2.40 8.04 -0.62
C PRO A 314 2.68 8.37 -2.09
N VAL A 315 3.94 8.61 -2.43
CA VAL A 315 4.31 8.93 -3.81
C VAL A 315 4.20 7.66 -4.67
N PRO A 316 3.30 7.58 -5.67
CA PRO A 316 3.18 6.40 -6.52
C PRO A 316 4.41 6.24 -7.42
N ALA A 317 4.70 5.00 -7.84
CA ALA A 317 5.75 4.77 -8.83
C ALA A 317 5.47 5.47 -10.16
N LEU A 318 6.47 6.18 -10.68
CA LEU A 318 6.38 6.95 -11.90
C LEU A 318 6.77 6.10 -13.12
N ASP A 319 5.85 5.93 -14.07
CA ASP A 319 6.13 5.35 -15.39
C ASP A 319 6.39 6.49 -16.39
N LEU A 320 7.60 6.57 -16.94
CA LEU A 320 7.95 7.59 -17.94
C LEU A 320 7.28 7.35 -19.30
N ARG A 321 6.78 6.13 -19.55
CA ARG A 321 6.05 5.81 -20.77
C ARG A 321 4.78 6.66 -20.87
N GLY A 322 4.60 7.29 -22.03
CA GLY A 322 3.48 8.20 -22.26
C GLY A 322 3.68 9.61 -21.68
N LEU A 323 4.47 9.77 -20.62
CA LEU A 323 4.81 11.09 -20.03
C LEU A 323 5.90 11.81 -20.84
N VAL A 324 6.87 11.07 -21.36
CA VAL A 324 7.94 11.62 -22.20
C VAL A 324 7.93 11.01 -23.60
N ARG A 325 8.14 11.87 -24.59
CA ARG A 325 8.33 11.47 -25.97
C ARG A 325 9.56 12.15 -26.56
N PHE A 326 10.26 11.41 -27.40
CA PHE A 326 11.56 11.82 -27.93
C PHE A 326 11.57 11.82 -29.46
N ARG A 327 12.26 12.78 -30.06
CA ARG A 327 12.60 12.75 -31.48
C ARG A 327 13.86 11.92 -31.66
N VAL A 328 13.76 10.91 -32.51
CA VAL A 328 14.88 10.04 -32.88
C VAL A 328 15.10 10.12 -34.39
N PRO A 329 16.36 10.32 -34.85
CA PRO A 329 16.66 10.31 -36.27
C PRO A 329 16.17 9.02 -36.96
N GLY A 330 15.56 9.17 -38.13
CA GLY A 330 15.02 8.05 -38.91
C GLY A 330 13.55 7.69 -38.60
N PHE A 331 12.91 8.37 -37.64
CA PHE A 331 11.48 8.20 -37.35
C PHE A 331 10.71 9.51 -37.52
N ALA A 332 9.60 9.48 -38.26
CA ALA A 332 8.75 10.64 -38.50
C ALA A 332 7.93 11.06 -37.28
N ARG A 333 7.64 10.12 -36.37
CA ARG A 333 6.85 10.35 -35.14
C ARG A 333 7.75 10.21 -33.90
N PRO A 334 7.46 10.97 -32.82
CA PRO A 334 8.16 10.80 -31.57
C PRO A 334 7.98 9.39 -30.99
N VAL A 335 9.02 8.88 -30.35
CA VAL A 335 9.04 7.57 -29.68
C VAL A 335 8.92 7.74 -28.16
N SER A 336 8.35 6.75 -27.49
CA SER A 336 8.20 6.70 -26.03
C SER A 336 9.16 5.66 -25.42
N VAL A 337 9.19 5.56 -24.10
CA VAL A 337 9.80 4.43 -23.38
C VAL A 337 9.04 3.13 -23.68
N CYS A 338 9.75 2.00 -23.77
CA CYS A 338 9.17 0.70 -24.14
C CYS A 338 8.12 0.19 -23.15
N ALA A 339 7.11 -0.50 -23.67
CA ALA A 339 6.19 -1.29 -22.87
C ALA A 339 6.88 -2.56 -22.27
N PRO A 340 6.25 -3.23 -21.28
CA PRO A 340 6.72 -4.52 -20.79
C PRO A 340 6.84 -5.58 -21.90
N PRO A 341 7.82 -6.50 -21.84
CA PRO A 341 8.09 -7.48 -22.91
C PRO A 341 6.89 -8.40 -23.21
N GLU A 342 6.05 -8.68 -22.22
CA GLU A 342 4.87 -9.53 -22.33
C GLU A 342 3.76 -8.88 -23.16
N ALA A 343 3.82 -7.55 -23.31
CA ALA A 343 2.90 -6.85 -24.18
C ALA A 343 3.10 -7.30 -25.62
N LEU A 344 4.34 -7.51 -26.09
CA LEU A 344 4.66 -7.67 -27.53
C LEU A 344 4.25 -6.45 -28.35
N ASP A 345 4.56 -5.25 -27.85
CA ASP A 345 4.34 -4.00 -28.57
C ASP A 345 5.49 -3.78 -29.58
N PRO A 346 5.21 -3.71 -30.89
CA PRO A 346 6.24 -3.52 -31.90
C PRO A 346 6.66 -2.04 -32.05
N SER A 347 6.00 -1.10 -31.37
CA SER A 347 6.30 0.34 -31.51
C SER A 347 7.76 0.64 -31.18
N PRO A 348 8.46 1.44 -32.01
CA PRO A 348 9.84 1.81 -31.73
C PRO A 348 9.90 2.60 -30.42
N CYS A 349 10.83 2.23 -29.55
CA CYS A 349 10.86 2.75 -28.19
C CYS A 349 12.27 2.81 -27.60
N ILE A 350 12.44 3.59 -26.54
CA ILE A 350 13.68 3.64 -25.76
C ILE A 350 13.60 2.63 -24.61
N ASP A 351 14.68 1.87 -24.41
CA ASP A 351 14.74 0.91 -23.31
C ASP A 351 14.65 1.64 -21.96
N PRO A 352 13.70 1.28 -21.07
CA PRO A 352 13.61 1.86 -19.73
C PRO A 352 14.95 1.83 -18.97
N ALA A 353 15.77 0.79 -19.16
CA ALA A 353 17.05 0.67 -18.44
C ALA A 353 18.09 1.75 -18.84
N GLU A 354 17.89 2.46 -19.94
CA GLU A 354 18.72 3.61 -20.33
C GLU A 354 18.22 4.93 -19.75
N MET A 355 17.03 4.94 -19.15
CA MET A 355 16.40 6.11 -18.56
C MET A 355 16.69 6.22 -17.06
N GLY A 356 16.73 7.44 -16.54
CA GLY A 356 16.93 7.69 -15.12
C GLY A 356 16.18 8.92 -14.62
N LEU A 357 16.09 9.06 -13.30
CA LEU A 357 15.70 10.31 -12.63
C LEU A 357 16.88 10.79 -11.79
N GLY A 358 17.23 12.07 -11.92
CA GLY A 358 18.40 12.67 -11.27
C GLY A 358 18.20 13.01 -9.80
N ILE A 359 17.63 12.09 -9.02
CA ILE A 359 17.31 12.27 -7.60
C ILE A 359 17.77 11.06 -6.79
N ASP A 360 18.49 11.29 -5.69
CA ASP A 360 19.15 10.24 -4.91
C ASP A 360 18.19 9.34 -4.11
N PHE A 361 16.99 9.82 -3.79
CA PHE A 361 15.95 9.06 -3.10
C PHE A 361 14.96 8.38 -4.06
N VAL A 362 15.37 8.16 -5.31
CA VAL A 362 14.59 7.45 -6.33
C VAL A 362 15.36 6.25 -6.86
N THR A 363 14.69 5.11 -6.97
CA THR A 363 15.25 3.88 -7.54
C THR A 363 14.42 3.42 -8.73
N GLN A 364 15.07 2.79 -9.71
CA GLN A 364 14.37 2.21 -10.85
C GLN A 364 14.07 0.72 -10.64
N GLY A 365 12.81 0.35 -10.90
CA GLY A 365 12.31 -1.02 -10.89
C GLY A 365 12.76 -1.84 -12.11
N GLN A 366 12.63 -3.18 -12.05
CA GLN A 366 12.91 -4.06 -13.20
C GLN A 366 11.89 -3.87 -14.34
N ASP A 367 10.71 -3.39 -14.01
CA ASP A 367 9.63 -3.03 -14.93
C ASP A 367 9.88 -1.68 -15.62
N GLY A 368 10.91 -0.94 -15.21
CA GLY A 368 11.29 0.36 -15.74
C GLY A 368 10.65 1.56 -15.04
N ARG A 369 9.84 1.34 -13.99
CA ARG A 369 9.19 2.40 -13.21
C ARG A 369 10.13 2.97 -12.15
N PHE A 370 9.86 4.19 -11.71
CA PHE A 370 10.67 4.87 -10.69
C PHE A 370 9.94 4.94 -9.36
N HIS A 371 10.54 4.36 -8.33
CA HIS A 371 10.01 4.31 -6.97
C HIS A 371 10.71 5.34 -6.10
N PHE A 372 9.93 6.11 -5.34
CA PHE A 372 10.42 7.11 -4.41
C PHE A 372 10.57 6.50 -3.02
N ALA A 373 11.62 6.88 -2.29
CA ALA A 373 11.78 6.46 -0.90
C ALA A 373 10.59 6.95 -0.05
N GLU A 374 9.96 6.06 0.72
CA GLU A 374 8.90 6.46 1.66
C GLU A 374 9.40 7.46 2.69
N ARG A 375 10.62 7.23 3.19
CA ARG A 375 11.26 8.06 4.21
C ARG A 375 12.63 8.48 3.76
N VAL A 376 12.94 9.74 4.01
CA VAL A 376 14.25 10.34 3.77
C VAL A 376 14.84 10.83 5.10
N PRO A 377 16.18 10.80 5.25
CA PRO A 377 16.83 11.39 6.41
C PRO A 377 16.63 12.91 6.42
N ILE A 378 16.72 13.52 7.60
CA ILE A 378 16.55 14.98 7.74
C ILE A 378 17.54 15.78 6.89
N ASP A 379 18.73 15.25 6.62
CA ASP A 379 19.74 15.90 5.78
C ASP A 379 19.23 16.13 4.34
N THR A 380 18.51 15.15 3.76
CA THR A 380 17.84 15.31 2.46
C THR A 380 16.76 16.39 2.52
N VAL A 381 16.02 16.49 3.63
CA VAL A 381 15.00 17.55 3.83
C VAL A 381 15.66 18.93 3.83
N LEU A 382 16.82 19.07 4.50
CA LEU A 382 17.58 20.32 4.54
C LEU A 382 18.11 20.72 3.17
N GLU A 383 18.63 19.77 2.38
CA GLU A 383 19.08 20.02 1.02
C GLU A 383 17.94 20.51 0.12
N LEU A 384 16.78 19.85 0.19
CA LEU A 384 15.58 20.25 -0.54
C LEU A 384 15.09 21.64 -0.13
N ALA A 385 15.04 21.93 1.17
CA ALA A 385 14.61 23.23 1.70
C ALA A 385 15.52 24.38 1.27
N ARG A 386 16.83 24.13 1.17
CA ARG A 386 17.81 25.10 0.65
C ARG A 386 17.68 25.32 -0.86
N GLY A 387 17.19 24.32 -1.59
CA GLY A 387 16.89 24.41 -3.03
C GLY A 387 15.68 25.30 -3.35
N GLY A 388 14.85 25.63 -2.36
CA GLY A 388 13.67 26.49 -2.49
C GLY A 388 12.34 25.73 -2.39
N ASP A 389 11.29 26.27 -3.00
CA ASP A 389 9.92 25.73 -2.88
C ASP A 389 9.54 24.77 -4.01
N SER A 390 10.53 24.34 -4.80
CA SER A 390 10.32 23.40 -5.90
C SER A 390 11.47 22.42 -6.01
N LEU A 391 11.13 21.14 -6.15
CA LEU A 391 12.03 20.07 -6.49
C LEU A 391 12.22 20.04 -8.01
N ALA A 392 13.44 20.28 -8.48
CA ALA A 392 13.79 19.96 -9.85
C ALA A 392 13.83 18.43 -10.01
N LEU A 393 13.15 17.91 -11.03
CA LEU A 393 13.14 16.49 -11.39
C LEU A 393 13.79 16.33 -12.78
N PRO A 394 15.12 16.11 -12.84
CA PRO A 394 15.82 15.85 -14.10
C PRO A 394 15.49 14.44 -14.60
N ILE A 395 15.14 14.34 -15.88
CA ILE A 395 14.98 13.08 -16.59
C ILE A 395 16.25 12.83 -17.39
N LEU A 396 16.86 11.67 -17.16
CA LEU A 396 18.18 11.32 -17.66
C LEU A 396 18.08 10.24 -18.74
N PHE A 397 18.99 10.30 -19.71
CA PHE A 397 19.31 9.22 -20.64
C PHE A 397 20.80 8.89 -20.53
N ARG A 398 21.13 7.66 -20.12
CA ARG A 398 22.50 7.20 -19.84
C ARG A 398 23.29 8.18 -18.95
N GLY A 399 22.60 8.79 -17.97
CA GLY A 399 23.15 9.77 -17.03
C GLY A 399 23.15 11.23 -17.49
N GLY A 400 22.89 11.53 -18.77
CA GLY A 400 22.77 12.90 -19.28
C GLY A 400 21.33 13.43 -19.20
N GLU A 401 21.14 14.66 -18.74
CA GLU A 401 19.81 15.30 -18.69
C GLU A 401 19.24 15.52 -20.10
N VAL A 402 18.06 14.95 -20.37
CA VAL A 402 17.32 15.09 -21.64
C VAL A 402 16.02 15.87 -21.48
N ALA A 403 15.49 15.95 -20.27
CA ALA A 403 14.33 16.77 -19.93
C ALA A 403 14.35 17.12 -18.44
N ARG A 404 13.54 18.11 -18.03
CA ARG A 404 13.34 18.46 -16.63
C ARG A 404 11.91 18.91 -16.39
N THR A 405 11.39 18.61 -15.21
CA THR A 405 10.17 19.22 -14.68
C THR A 405 10.41 19.70 -13.25
N ALA A 406 9.44 20.39 -12.66
CA ALA A 406 9.53 20.89 -11.29
C ALA A 406 8.26 20.55 -10.52
N TRP A 407 8.42 20.02 -9.31
CA TRP A 407 7.32 19.72 -8.40
C TRP A 407 7.33 20.68 -7.22
N ALA A 408 6.17 21.15 -6.79
CA ALA A 408 6.07 22.02 -5.63
C ALA A 408 6.51 21.28 -4.35
N LEU A 409 7.21 21.95 -3.44
CA LEU A 409 7.63 21.40 -2.15
C LEU A 409 6.87 22.05 -0.99
N ARG A 410 6.46 21.22 -0.03
CA ARG A 410 5.84 21.63 1.22
C ARG A 410 6.47 20.90 2.40
N PHE A 411 6.61 21.59 3.53
CA PHE A 411 7.24 21.06 4.73
C PHE A 411 6.25 21.08 5.90
N ARG A 412 6.08 19.92 6.54
CA ARG A 412 5.22 19.75 7.72
C ARG A 412 6.01 19.10 8.83
N THR A 413 5.79 19.51 10.07
CA THR A 413 6.37 18.89 11.27
C THR A 413 5.28 18.16 12.05
N ASP A 414 5.55 16.96 12.54
CA ASP A 414 4.62 16.18 13.36
C ASP A 414 4.50 16.67 14.82
N GLY A 415 5.42 17.53 15.25
CA GLY A 415 5.45 18.05 16.61
C GLY A 415 6.59 19.03 16.87
N ALA A 416 6.93 19.15 18.15
CA ALA A 416 7.95 20.05 18.65
C ALA A 416 9.32 19.36 18.78
N LEU A 417 10.40 20.13 18.68
CA LEU A 417 11.71 19.65 19.12
C LEU A 417 11.78 19.68 20.64
N VAL A 418 11.70 18.52 21.28
CA VAL A 418 11.70 18.40 22.76
C VAL A 418 13.04 17.87 23.27
N PHE A 419 13.66 18.64 24.16
CA PHE A 419 14.84 18.28 24.92
C PHE A 419 14.44 18.19 26.40
N GLN A 420 14.36 16.96 26.90
CA GLN A 420 13.92 16.68 28.26
C GLN A 420 14.83 15.64 28.91
N PRO A 421 15.28 15.86 30.16
CA PRO A 421 16.10 14.92 30.91
C PRO A 421 15.22 13.86 31.62
N GLY A 422 15.87 12.98 32.39
CA GLY A 422 15.20 12.01 33.25
C GLY A 422 14.47 12.64 34.45
N TYR A 423 13.88 11.81 35.31
CA TYR A 423 12.92 12.27 36.32
C TYR A 423 13.46 13.36 37.27
N GLY A 424 12.66 14.40 37.53
CA GLY A 424 12.92 15.50 38.47
C GLY A 424 14.09 16.42 38.08
N ALA A 425 14.82 16.10 37.01
CA ALA A 425 16.02 16.83 36.63
C ALA A 425 15.68 18.18 35.95
N PRO A 426 16.51 19.22 36.15
CA PRO A 426 16.34 20.50 35.48
C PRO A 426 16.50 20.36 33.97
N GLY A 427 15.68 21.08 33.20
CA GLY A 427 15.76 21.09 31.76
C GLY A 427 17.14 21.54 31.26
N PRO A 428 17.59 21.04 30.10
CA PRO A 428 18.93 21.32 29.62
C PRO A 428 19.08 22.77 29.11
N ARG A 429 20.33 23.18 28.93
CA ARG A 429 20.65 24.32 28.06
C ARG A 429 20.56 23.86 26.61
N VAL A 430 19.73 24.52 25.82
CA VAL A 430 19.53 24.25 24.39
C VAL A 430 19.98 25.46 23.58
N GLU A 431 20.91 25.24 22.66
CA GLU A 431 21.34 26.22 21.67
C GLU A 431 20.50 26.05 20.40
N VAL A 432 19.81 27.11 19.99
CA VAL A 432 18.92 27.12 18.82
C VAL A 432 19.46 28.11 17.80
N SER A 433 19.71 27.65 16.59
CA SER A 433 19.96 28.51 15.44
C SER A 433 18.77 28.45 14.48
N VAL A 434 18.28 29.61 14.08
CA VAL A 434 17.18 29.76 13.12
C VAL A 434 17.71 30.47 11.89
N ASP A 435 17.58 29.86 10.72
CA ASP A 435 17.89 30.48 9.44
C ASP A 435 16.60 30.69 8.65
N ALA A 436 16.21 31.95 8.52
CA ALA A 436 15.03 32.42 7.78
C ALA A 436 15.42 33.31 6.60
N THR A 437 16.62 33.12 6.04
CA THR A 437 17.08 33.87 4.87
C THR A 437 16.54 33.30 3.55
N GLY A 438 16.24 32.00 3.53
CA GLY A 438 15.65 31.27 2.41
C GLY A 438 14.13 31.40 2.31
N ALA A 439 13.53 30.57 1.46
CA ALA A 439 12.07 30.48 1.34
C ALA A 439 11.43 29.72 2.52
N ASN A 440 12.19 28.82 3.14
CA ASN A 440 11.80 28.04 4.30
C ASN A 440 12.67 28.39 5.51
N VAL A 441 12.11 28.23 6.72
CA VAL A 441 12.82 28.49 7.98
C VAL A 441 13.47 27.20 8.47
N ILE A 442 14.79 27.18 8.57
CA ILE A 442 15.55 26.04 9.09
C ILE A 442 15.83 26.28 10.58
N VAL A 443 15.31 25.42 11.43
CA VAL A 443 15.57 25.44 12.87
C VAL A 443 16.51 24.29 13.22
N ALA A 444 17.64 24.61 13.85
CA ALA A 444 18.56 23.62 14.42
C ALA A 444 18.67 23.84 15.92
N ALA A 445 18.49 22.79 16.72
CA ALA A 445 18.55 22.85 18.18
C ALA A 445 19.49 21.76 18.72
N SER A 446 20.35 22.10 19.68
CA SER A 446 21.28 21.14 20.29
C SER A 446 21.41 21.33 21.79
N SER A 447 21.66 20.24 22.51
CA SER A 447 21.92 20.21 23.96
C SER A 447 23.26 19.53 24.24
N GLY A 448 24.33 20.02 23.61
CA GLY A 448 25.70 19.48 23.76
C GLY A 448 26.01 18.22 22.93
N GLY A 449 25.07 17.75 22.12
CA GLY A 449 25.23 16.66 21.16
C GLY A 449 25.00 17.11 19.72
N ALA A 450 24.79 16.15 18.81
CA ALA A 450 24.42 16.45 17.44
C ALA A 450 23.14 17.29 17.39
N PRO A 451 23.08 18.35 16.57
CA PRO A 451 21.89 19.17 16.42
C PRO A 451 20.75 18.34 15.83
N ARG A 452 19.53 18.61 16.31
CA ARG A 452 18.29 18.16 15.70
C ARG A 452 17.70 19.28 14.86
N TYR A 453 17.19 18.94 13.69
CA TYR A 453 16.69 19.89 12.71
C TYR A 453 15.19 19.78 12.52
N ALA A 454 14.60 20.90 12.10
CA ALA A 454 13.27 21.00 11.53
C ALA A 454 13.27 22.07 10.44
N VAL A 455 12.57 21.81 9.34
CA VAL A 455 12.24 22.79 8.31
C VAL A 455 10.79 23.22 8.51
N VAL A 456 10.56 24.51 8.63
CA VAL A 456 9.25 25.08 8.91
C VAL A 456 8.93 26.11 7.84
N GLU A 457 7.74 26.04 7.28
CA GLU A 457 7.26 27.08 6.37
C GLU A 457 7.06 28.40 7.15
N PRO A 458 7.35 29.57 6.57
CA PRO A 458 7.27 30.85 7.29
C PRO A 458 5.93 31.08 8.00
N GLU A 459 4.83 30.71 7.35
CA GLU A 459 3.46 30.80 7.87
C GLU A 459 3.14 29.84 9.03
N ALA A 460 3.91 28.77 9.19
CA ALA A 460 3.71 27.76 10.23
C ALA A 460 4.65 27.96 11.44
N LEU A 461 5.56 28.94 11.36
CA LEU A 461 6.57 29.18 12.38
C LEU A 461 5.95 29.54 13.75
N ASP A 462 4.84 30.28 13.75
CA ASP A 462 4.12 30.69 14.95
C ASP A 462 3.49 29.52 15.74
N ALA A 463 3.26 28.38 15.08
CA ALA A 463 2.74 27.14 15.66
C ALA A 463 3.85 26.16 16.06
N PHE A 464 5.03 26.23 15.44
CA PHE A 464 6.16 25.35 15.75
C PHE A 464 6.78 25.65 17.13
N ARG A 465 7.37 24.65 17.80
CA ARG A 465 7.91 24.81 19.16
C ARG A 465 9.27 24.10 19.30
N VAL A 466 10.17 24.73 20.06
CA VAL A 466 11.35 24.07 20.64
C VAL A 466 11.26 24.17 22.15
N LEU A 467 11.36 23.01 22.82
CA LEU A 467 11.15 22.87 24.25
C LEU A 467 12.44 22.43 24.96
N ALA A 468 12.91 23.24 25.90
CA ALA A 468 13.93 22.86 26.90
C ALA A 468 13.22 22.49 28.21
N ALA A 469 12.52 21.35 28.21
CA ALA A 469 11.61 20.98 29.29
C ALA A 469 12.33 20.36 30.50
N GLY A 470 11.82 20.63 31.70
CA GLY A 470 12.20 19.90 32.90
C GLY A 470 11.77 18.44 32.87
N GLY A 471 12.52 17.56 33.52
CA GLY A 471 12.19 16.14 33.61
C GLY A 471 10.90 15.92 34.39
N SER A 472 10.05 15.00 33.95
CA SER A 472 8.82 14.61 34.66
C SER A 472 9.14 14.14 36.09
N GLY A 473 8.18 14.14 37.01
CA GLY A 473 8.36 13.58 38.34
C GLY A 473 8.38 12.05 38.33
N SER A 474 9.13 11.44 39.25
CA SER A 474 9.19 9.98 39.37
C SER A 474 7.83 9.41 39.80
N PRO A 475 7.42 8.23 39.31
CA PRO A 475 6.22 7.57 39.84
C PRO A 475 6.38 7.24 41.33
N GLY A 476 5.30 7.34 42.09
CA GLY A 476 5.25 6.92 43.48
C GLY A 476 5.33 5.41 43.63
N GLN A 477 5.78 4.95 44.80
CA GLN A 477 5.87 3.51 45.08
C GLN A 477 4.49 2.92 45.33
N ASP A 478 4.20 1.76 44.74
CA ASP A 478 2.97 1.04 45.03
C ASP A 478 2.94 0.57 46.49
N GLY A 479 1.75 0.60 47.09
CA GLY A 479 1.52 0.16 48.46
C GLY A 479 1.69 -1.36 48.58
N PRO A 480 2.23 -1.85 49.71
CA PRO A 480 2.38 -3.28 49.92
C PRO A 480 1.02 -3.99 49.99
N ALA A 481 0.95 -5.21 49.47
CA ALA A 481 -0.24 -6.05 49.64
C ALA A 481 -0.48 -6.37 51.13
N GLY A 482 -1.76 -6.46 51.49
CA GLY A 482 -2.17 -6.88 52.83
C GLY A 482 -1.83 -8.35 53.08
N ALA A 483 -1.48 -8.67 54.32
CA ALA A 483 -1.19 -10.04 54.72
C ALA A 483 -2.45 -10.93 54.60
N GLY A 484 -2.30 -12.17 54.16
CA GLY A 484 -3.40 -13.14 54.18
C GLY A 484 -3.88 -13.42 55.62
N GLY A 485 -5.18 -13.65 55.77
CA GLY A 485 -5.78 -14.11 57.01
C GLY A 485 -5.31 -15.53 57.35
N ARG A 486 -5.30 -15.86 58.63
CA ARG A 486 -4.93 -17.22 59.08
C ARG A 486 -6.09 -18.17 58.85
N ASP A 487 -5.82 -19.35 58.29
CA ASP A 487 -6.84 -20.38 58.18
C ASP A 487 -7.30 -20.84 59.56
N GLY A 488 -8.58 -21.19 59.66
CA GLY A 488 -9.20 -21.74 60.84
C GLY A 488 -8.81 -23.19 61.06
N GLU A 489 -8.82 -23.63 62.33
CA GLU A 489 -8.55 -25.02 62.67
C GLU A 489 -9.76 -25.90 62.39
N SER A 490 -9.53 -27.07 61.79
CA SER A 490 -10.62 -28.02 61.53
C SER A 490 -11.24 -28.56 62.82
N GLY A 491 -12.57 -28.63 62.83
CA GLY A 491 -13.32 -29.30 63.89
C GLY A 491 -13.08 -30.81 63.90
N ARG A 492 -13.37 -31.46 65.03
CA ARG A 492 -13.24 -32.92 65.15
C ARG A 492 -14.62 -33.57 65.05
N ASN A 493 -14.74 -34.61 64.24
CA ASN A 493 -15.97 -35.38 64.10
C ASN A 493 -16.20 -36.29 65.32
N ALA A 494 -17.47 -36.51 65.66
CA ALA A 494 -17.90 -37.46 66.69
C ALA A 494 -17.81 -38.90 66.17
N SER A 495 -16.60 -39.44 66.07
CA SER A 495 -16.35 -40.77 65.50
C SER A 495 -16.75 -41.93 66.44
N CYS A 496 -17.06 -41.65 67.70
CA CYS A 496 -17.46 -42.63 68.71
C CYS A 496 -18.75 -42.20 69.43
N PRO A 497 -19.57 -43.14 69.95
CA PRO A 497 -20.89 -42.85 70.52
C PRO A 497 -20.91 -41.87 71.70
N ASN A 498 -19.76 -41.66 72.36
CA ASN A 498 -19.61 -40.83 73.56
C ASN A 498 -18.71 -39.60 73.37
N THR A 499 -18.30 -39.27 72.14
CA THR A 499 -17.48 -38.09 71.84
C THR A 499 -18.31 -37.03 71.15
N ALA A 500 -18.41 -35.83 71.72
CA ALA A 500 -19.05 -34.70 71.05
C ALA A 500 -18.16 -34.17 69.92
N ALA A 501 -18.77 -33.86 68.77
CA ALA A 501 -18.07 -33.16 67.70
C ALA A 501 -17.70 -31.74 68.16
N THR A 502 -16.56 -31.22 67.73
CA THR A 502 -16.19 -29.82 67.93
C THR A 502 -16.32 -29.08 66.62
N ALA A 503 -16.87 -27.87 66.64
CA ALA A 503 -16.86 -26.99 65.47
C ALA A 503 -15.41 -26.61 65.11
N GLY A 504 -15.16 -26.39 63.81
CA GLY A 504 -13.92 -25.74 63.37
C GLY A 504 -13.89 -24.28 63.82
N GLN A 505 -12.69 -23.71 63.87
CA GLN A 505 -12.53 -22.27 64.07
C GLN A 505 -12.69 -21.58 62.72
N ALA A 506 -13.30 -20.39 62.69
CA ALA A 506 -13.37 -19.60 61.47
C ALA A 506 -11.96 -19.09 61.07
N GLY A 507 -11.71 -18.98 59.77
CA GLY A 507 -10.54 -18.28 59.26
C GLY A 507 -10.54 -16.80 59.65
N GLY A 508 -9.36 -16.25 59.92
CA GLY A 508 -9.15 -14.86 60.23
C GLY A 508 -9.32 -13.94 59.01
N PRO A 509 -9.67 -12.66 59.21
CA PRO A 509 -9.73 -11.70 58.11
C PRO A 509 -8.35 -11.46 57.50
N GLY A 510 -8.30 -11.18 56.20
CA GLY A 510 -7.09 -10.67 55.55
C GLY A 510 -6.81 -9.24 55.99
N GLY A 511 -5.53 -8.86 55.99
CA GLY A 511 -5.08 -7.51 56.31
C GLY A 511 -5.39 -6.52 55.18
N ASN A 512 -5.52 -5.24 55.53
CA ASN A 512 -5.65 -4.18 54.53
C ASN A 512 -4.35 -4.04 53.73
N GLY A 513 -4.44 -3.71 52.44
CA GLY A 513 -3.28 -3.27 51.68
C GLY A 513 -2.81 -1.88 52.13
N GLY A 514 -1.52 -1.60 51.96
CA GLY A 514 -0.93 -0.30 52.28
C GLY A 514 -1.29 0.77 51.26
N ALA A 515 -1.21 2.04 51.64
CA ALA A 515 -1.35 3.16 50.71
C ALA A 515 -0.17 3.21 49.72
N GLY A 516 -0.42 3.66 48.49
CA GLY A 516 0.66 4.01 47.57
C GLY A 516 1.33 5.33 47.97
N GLY A 517 2.61 5.48 47.67
CA GLY A 517 3.40 6.67 47.93
C GLY A 517 3.07 7.83 46.96
N PRO A 518 3.39 9.08 47.32
CA PRO A 518 3.23 10.21 46.42
C PRO A 518 4.18 10.09 45.21
N GLY A 519 3.78 10.67 44.08
CA GLY A 519 4.70 10.89 42.96
C GLY A 519 5.70 11.98 43.29
N GLY A 520 6.87 11.94 42.63
CA GLY A 520 7.89 12.97 42.77
C GLY A 520 7.52 14.26 42.03
N ASP A 521 8.15 15.36 42.41
CA ASP A 521 8.00 16.64 41.72
C ASP A 521 8.69 16.61 40.35
N GLY A 522 8.15 17.38 39.40
CA GLY A 522 8.82 17.63 38.13
C GLY A 522 9.99 18.61 38.30
N GLY A 523 11.01 18.48 37.46
CA GLY A 523 12.15 19.39 37.44
C GLY A 523 11.82 20.76 36.85
N PRO A 524 12.58 21.82 37.17
CA PRO A 524 12.39 23.13 36.55
C PRO A 524 12.73 23.10 35.05
N GLY A 525 12.21 24.07 34.30
CA GLY A 525 12.56 24.25 32.89
C GLY A 525 14.03 24.63 32.67
N GLY A 526 14.52 24.40 31.45
CA GLY A 526 15.89 24.68 31.06
C GLY A 526 16.14 26.11 30.60
N LEU A 527 17.21 26.28 29.81
CA LEU A 527 17.60 27.56 29.22
C LEU A 527 17.66 27.42 27.70
N LEU A 528 17.02 28.33 26.98
CA LEU A 528 17.13 28.44 25.52
C LEU A 528 18.03 29.61 25.15
N VAL A 529 19.00 29.37 24.28
CA VAL A 529 19.83 30.41 23.68
C VAL A 529 19.59 30.40 22.19
N VAL A 530 18.87 31.42 21.70
CA VAL A 530 18.40 31.49 20.32
C VAL A 530 19.25 32.48 19.53
N ARG A 531 19.67 32.07 18.34
CA ARG A 531 20.37 32.91 17.36
C ARG A 531 19.60 32.85 16.03
N GLY A 532 19.19 33.99 15.51
CA GLY A 532 18.44 34.07 14.24
C GLY A 532 19.26 34.71 13.13
N LEU A 533 19.20 34.14 11.93
CA LEU A 533 19.55 34.77 10.66
C LEU A 533 18.25 35.08 9.92
N CYS A 534 18.08 36.33 9.53
CA CYS A 534 16.84 36.83 8.93
C CYS A 534 17.18 37.95 7.94
N LYS A 535 16.27 38.22 7.02
CA LYS A 535 16.33 39.42 6.19
C LYS A 535 16.11 40.65 7.07
N PRO A 536 16.83 41.77 6.84
CA PRO A 536 16.77 42.95 7.70
C PRO A 536 15.34 43.45 8.00
N GLU A 537 14.47 43.39 7.00
CA GLU A 537 13.06 43.79 7.08
C GLU A 537 12.19 42.88 7.97
N ASP A 538 12.55 41.60 8.11
CA ASP A 538 11.74 40.59 8.80
C ASP A 538 12.23 40.29 10.22
N CYS A 539 13.46 40.72 10.56
CA CYS A 539 14.13 40.33 11.82
C CYS A 539 13.34 40.69 13.08
N ALA A 540 12.69 41.86 13.14
CA ALA A 540 11.92 42.27 14.31
C ALA A 540 10.63 41.44 14.51
N GLN A 541 10.03 40.98 13.41
CA GLN A 541 8.89 40.05 13.48
C GLN A 541 9.36 38.66 13.88
N MET A 542 10.46 38.19 13.27
CA MET A 542 11.08 36.91 13.61
C MET A 542 11.39 36.82 15.10
N GLU A 543 12.02 37.83 15.70
CA GLU A 543 12.34 37.88 17.12
C GLU A 543 11.10 37.63 18.00
N ARG A 544 10.00 38.37 17.75
CA ARG A 544 8.73 38.19 18.49
C ARG A 544 8.15 36.79 18.32
N THR A 545 8.20 36.24 17.11
CA THR A 545 7.73 34.87 16.84
C THR A 545 8.58 33.85 17.59
N LEU A 546 9.90 34.02 17.60
CA LEU A 546 10.82 33.14 18.32
C LEU A 546 10.62 33.19 19.85
N GLU A 547 10.39 34.38 20.42
CA GLU A 547 10.04 34.50 21.85
C GLU A 547 8.73 33.76 22.21
N ALA A 548 7.75 33.74 21.30
CA ALA A 548 6.47 33.07 21.54
C ALA A 548 6.55 31.54 21.40
N THR A 549 7.47 31.04 20.58
CA THR A 549 7.55 29.64 20.13
C THR A 549 8.60 28.83 20.90
N MET A 550 9.65 29.48 21.39
CA MET A 550 10.75 28.86 22.14
C MET A 550 10.41 28.85 23.64
N ARG A 551 10.21 27.67 24.24
CA ARG A 551 9.72 27.56 25.63
C ARG A 551 10.57 26.63 26.49
N ALA A 552 10.74 26.99 27.76
CA ALA A 552 11.40 26.14 28.76
C ALA A 552 10.42 25.80 29.91
N PRO A 553 9.42 24.95 29.67
CA PRO A 553 8.46 24.58 30.72
C PRO A 553 9.10 23.68 31.79
N GLY A 554 8.59 23.73 33.01
CA GLY A 554 8.89 22.72 34.03
C GLY A 554 8.31 21.35 33.68
N GLY A 555 8.83 20.30 34.30
CA GLY A 555 8.33 18.94 34.18
C GLY A 555 7.00 18.75 34.90
N ALA A 556 6.15 17.87 34.38
CA ALA A 556 4.91 17.47 35.06
C ALA A 556 5.23 16.65 36.32
N ALA A 557 4.39 16.74 37.36
CA ALA A 557 4.51 15.89 38.54
C ALA A 557 4.31 14.40 38.20
N GLY A 558 4.99 13.52 38.94
CA GLY A 558 4.88 12.08 38.77
C GLY A 558 3.53 11.56 39.27
N PRO A 559 3.00 10.47 38.69
CA PRO A 559 1.80 9.84 39.22
C PRO A 559 2.06 9.25 40.60
N GLY A 560 1.05 9.30 41.50
CA GLY A 560 1.10 8.57 42.76
C GLY A 560 1.10 7.06 42.56
N GLY A 561 1.70 6.34 43.50
CA GLY A 561 1.69 4.87 43.53
C GLY A 561 0.28 4.35 43.79
N ARG A 562 -0.01 3.15 43.27
CA ARG A 562 -1.29 2.48 43.51
C ARG A 562 -1.36 1.98 44.95
N GLY A 563 -2.55 1.97 45.54
CA GLY A 563 -2.77 1.29 46.82
C GLY A 563 -2.57 -0.22 46.67
N GLY A 564 -2.00 -0.85 47.69
CA GLY A 564 -1.84 -2.30 47.76
C GLY A 564 -3.19 -3.01 47.85
N ALA A 565 -3.28 -4.20 47.25
CA ALA A 565 -4.46 -5.03 47.37
C ALA A 565 -4.63 -5.53 48.82
N GLY A 566 -5.88 -5.67 49.29
CA GLY A 566 -6.17 -6.34 50.55
C GLY A 566 -5.77 -7.81 50.51
N GLY A 567 -5.34 -8.35 51.65
CA GLY A 567 -5.05 -9.76 51.82
C GLY A 567 -6.34 -10.60 51.74
N ALA A 568 -6.23 -11.81 51.21
CA ALA A 568 -7.35 -12.76 51.22
C ALA A 568 -7.67 -13.19 52.66
N GLY A 569 -8.95 -13.40 52.97
CA GLY A 569 -9.36 -14.03 54.23
C GLY A 569 -8.87 -15.47 54.32
N GLY A 570 -8.58 -15.93 55.54
CA GLY A 570 -8.26 -17.32 55.81
C GLY A 570 -9.47 -18.23 55.55
N ARG A 571 -9.22 -19.47 55.15
CA ARG A 571 -10.25 -20.50 54.97
C ARG A 571 -10.77 -20.92 56.34
N GLY A 572 -12.09 -21.09 56.47
CA GLY A 572 -12.77 -21.52 57.71
C GLY A 572 -13.28 -22.95 57.67
#